data_AF-A0A2C9D3B8-F1
#
_entry.id   AF-A0A2C9D3B8-F1
#
_cell.length_a   1.000
_cell.length_b   1.000
_cell.length_c   1.000
_cell.angle_alpha   90.00
_cell.angle_beta   90.00
_cell.angle_gamma   90.00
#
_symmetry.space_group_name_H-M   'P 1'
#
loop_
_entity.id
_entity.type
_entity.pdbx_description
1 polymer ?
#
loop_
_entity_poly.entity_id
_entity_poly.type
_entity_poly.pdbx_seq_one_letter_code
_entity_poly.pdbx_strand_id
1 'polypeptide(L)'
;MPIRAEHLMSAPIVWRARGLKSARRLVLFALLMVLETELARRFGLIDVPTALTALAVGLAATLLAAAIQFATYGQIWSEGARGFGHALATSLLALFILVPFLFGLAMLLLLPRANGETTDAADPPVIAGEGPVVLRTSHPAGLGFLGAVAGRRYPLSSVELYAAAKSAAVDLGWSIRTEDEPGNEETGGGFAAAAPTELFLLPGEVAVRVQPVDEGDATTVQARIDLTAALPVLSDDLGFDSLRIRLFYRALDARLAQSADE
;
A
#
# COMPACT_ATOMS: atom_id res chain seq x y z
N MET A 1 35.05 32.11 -68.82
CA MET A 1 35.46 31.97 -67.41
C MET A 1 34.21 31.72 -66.58
N PRO A 2 33.84 30.47 -66.23
CA PRO A 2 32.61 30.23 -65.46
C PRO A 2 32.91 30.29 -63.96
N ILE A 3 32.09 31.04 -63.23
CA ILE A 3 32.13 31.14 -61.77
C ILE A 3 31.57 29.83 -61.21
N ARG A 4 32.42 29.07 -60.52
CA ARG A 4 32.10 27.82 -59.84
C ARG A 4 31.21 28.16 -58.63
N ALA A 5 29.95 27.74 -58.66
CA ALA A 5 29.05 27.82 -57.51
C ALA A 5 29.49 26.78 -56.48
N GLU A 6 30.22 27.23 -55.47
CA GLU A 6 30.74 26.37 -54.41
C GLU A 6 29.64 26.10 -53.39
N HIS A 7 29.39 24.82 -53.18
CA HIS A 7 28.43 24.25 -52.25
C HIS A 7 28.59 24.80 -50.82
N LEU A 8 27.77 25.78 -50.46
CA LEU A 8 27.39 26.00 -49.06
C LEU A 8 26.26 25.02 -48.72
N MET A 9 26.59 23.72 -48.68
CA MET A 9 25.77 22.77 -47.93
C MET A 9 25.92 23.13 -46.46
N SER A 10 24.99 23.92 -45.94
CA SER A 10 24.80 24.10 -44.52
C SER A 10 24.60 22.71 -43.92
N ALA A 11 25.57 22.25 -43.12
CA ALA A 11 25.36 21.08 -42.28
C ALA A 11 24.05 21.33 -41.50
N PRO A 12 23.05 20.43 -41.56
CA PRO A 12 21.82 20.67 -40.83
C PRO A 12 22.18 20.85 -39.37
N ILE A 13 21.91 22.04 -38.81
CA ILE A 13 22.12 22.31 -37.39
C ILE A 13 21.16 21.36 -36.67
N VAL A 14 21.69 20.23 -36.22
CA VAL A 14 20.91 19.25 -35.48
C VAL A 14 20.76 19.79 -34.07
N TRP A 15 19.75 20.63 -33.86
CA TRP A 15 19.37 21.08 -32.53
C TRP A 15 19.04 19.85 -31.68
N ARG A 16 19.89 19.58 -30.67
CA ARG A 16 19.62 18.57 -29.65
C ARG A 16 18.87 19.27 -28.52
N ALA A 17 17.70 18.77 -28.16
CA ALA A 17 16.93 19.31 -27.04
C ALA A 17 17.79 19.27 -25.76
N ARG A 18 18.10 20.45 -25.21
CA ARG A 18 19.09 20.60 -24.13
C ARG A 18 18.58 20.00 -22.81
N GLY A 19 17.25 20.03 -22.61
CA GLY A 19 16.58 19.51 -21.41
C GLY A 19 16.62 17.98 -21.27
N LEU A 20 16.73 17.24 -22.37
CA LEU A 20 16.63 15.78 -22.38
C LEU A 20 17.68 15.09 -21.49
N LYS A 21 18.92 15.59 -21.49
CA LYS A 21 20.00 15.01 -20.67
C LYS A 21 19.73 15.22 -19.17
N SER A 22 19.29 16.42 -18.80
CA SER A 22 18.99 16.77 -17.40
C SER A 22 17.77 16.02 -16.89
N ALA A 23 16.68 15.97 -17.68
CA ALA A 23 15.49 15.18 -17.35
C ALA A 23 15.84 13.71 -17.13
N ARG A 24 16.61 13.10 -18.04
CA ARG A 24 17.03 11.70 -17.89
C ARG A 24 17.86 11.45 -16.63
N ARG A 25 18.84 12.31 -16.33
CA ARG A 25 19.65 12.20 -15.10
C ARG A 25 18.79 12.27 -13.85
N LEU A 26 17.81 13.18 -13.86
CA LEU A 26 16.94 13.39 -12.72
C LEU A 26 15.95 12.23 -12.52
N VAL A 27 15.39 11.66 -13.60
CA VAL A 27 14.57 10.43 -13.52
C VAL A 27 15.39 9.26 -13.02
N LEU A 28 16.62 9.08 -13.49
CA LEU A 28 17.50 8.00 -13.03
C LEU A 28 17.86 8.16 -11.54
N PHE A 29 18.16 9.38 -11.12
CA PHE A 29 18.38 9.69 -9.70
C PHE A 29 17.14 9.35 -8.87
N ALA A 30 15.95 9.80 -9.29
CA ALA A 30 14.70 9.51 -8.59
C ALA A 30 14.42 8.01 -8.50
N LEU A 31 14.66 7.26 -9.59
CA LEU A 31 14.50 5.81 -9.63
C LEU A 31 15.40 5.13 -8.61
N LEU A 32 16.70 5.47 -8.61
CA LEU A 32 17.66 4.92 -7.67
C LEU A 32 17.29 5.26 -6.24
N MET A 33 16.89 6.51 -5.97
CA MET A 33 16.47 6.95 -4.65
C MET A 33 15.28 6.12 -4.13
N VAL A 34 14.23 5.95 -4.94
CA VAL A 34 13.04 5.16 -4.56
C VAL A 34 13.41 3.70 -4.34
N LEU A 35 14.24 3.12 -5.20
CA LEU A 35 14.67 1.72 -5.10
C LEU A 35 15.54 1.46 -3.88
N GLU A 36 16.54 2.32 -3.63
CA GLU A 36 17.40 2.23 -2.45
C GLU A 36 16.60 2.43 -1.16
N THR A 37 15.62 3.34 -1.16
CA THR A 37 14.75 3.56 0.00
C THR A 37 13.91 2.32 0.31
N GLU A 38 13.28 1.71 -0.70
CA GLU A 38 12.51 0.47 -0.54
C GLU A 38 13.41 -0.66 -0.02
N LEU A 39 14.61 -0.81 -0.60
CA LEU A 39 15.54 -1.85 -0.19
C LEU A 39 16.05 -1.63 1.24
N ALA A 40 16.37 -0.38 1.59
CA ALA A 40 16.78 -0.02 2.94
C ALA A 40 15.67 -0.28 3.97
N ARG A 41 14.40 -0.03 3.62
CA ARG A 41 13.25 -0.40 4.46
C ARG A 41 13.13 -1.91 4.63
N ARG A 42 13.29 -2.69 3.56
CA ARG A 42 13.24 -4.16 3.61
C ARG A 42 14.29 -4.78 4.52
N PHE A 43 15.47 -4.19 4.59
CA PHE A 43 16.53 -4.63 5.49
C PHE A 43 16.51 -3.96 6.87
N GLY A 44 15.50 -3.12 7.16
CA GLY A 44 15.41 -2.41 8.44
C GLY A 44 16.54 -1.40 8.68
N LEU A 45 17.20 -0.90 7.62
CA LEU A 45 18.34 0.02 7.71
C LEU A 45 17.93 1.46 8.03
N ILE A 46 16.67 1.82 7.75
CA ILE A 46 16.12 3.16 7.97
C ILE A 46 14.74 3.07 8.62
N ASP A 47 14.40 4.06 9.44
CA ASP A 47 13.09 4.24 10.05
C ASP A 47 12.05 4.78 9.05
N VAL A 48 10.77 4.70 9.42
CA VAL A 48 9.65 5.07 8.55
C VAL A 48 9.66 6.56 8.19
N PRO A 49 9.84 7.52 9.13
CA PRO A 49 9.94 8.94 8.79
C PRO A 49 11.05 9.26 7.78
N THR A 50 12.23 8.66 7.95
CA THR A 50 13.35 8.82 7.00
C THR A 50 12.99 8.29 5.62
N ALA A 51 12.36 7.11 5.55
CA ALA A 51 11.91 6.56 4.27
C ALA A 51 10.86 7.42 3.58
N LEU A 52 9.87 7.93 4.31
CA LEU A 52 8.86 8.85 3.75
C LEU A 52 9.51 10.14 3.20
N THR A 53 10.52 10.66 3.89
CA THR A 53 11.28 11.84 3.43
C THR A 53 12.06 11.53 2.15
N ALA A 54 12.74 10.38 2.10
CA ALA A 54 13.47 9.94 0.91
C ALA A 54 12.54 9.72 -0.31
N LEU A 55 11.36 9.13 -0.09
CA LEU A 55 10.33 8.98 -1.11
C LEU A 55 9.81 10.35 -1.60
N ALA A 56 9.62 11.31 -0.69
CA ALA A 56 9.20 12.67 -1.06
C ALA A 56 10.26 13.39 -1.92
N VAL A 57 11.55 13.20 -1.64
CA VAL A 57 12.64 13.71 -2.49
C VAL A 57 12.63 13.04 -3.87
N GLY A 58 12.46 11.72 -3.92
CA GLY A 58 12.32 10.98 -5.19
C GLY A 58 11.14 11.46 -6.03
N LEU A 59 9.99 11.70 -5.39
CA LEU A 59 8.81 12.28 -6.04
C LEU A 59 9.09 13.68 -6.58
N ALA A 60 9.68 14.57 -5.79
CA ALA A 60 9.99 15.94 -6.20
C ALA A 60 10.96 15.96 -7.40
N ALA A 61 11.99 15.10 -7.39
CA ALA A 61 12.89 14.92 -8.52
C ALA A 61 12.15 14.43 -9.78
N THR A 62 11.23 13.48 -9.63
CA THR A 62 10.43 12.95 -10.75
C THR A 62 9.52 14.03 -11.35
N LEU A 63 8.86 14.84 -10.51
CA LEU A 63 8.00 15.95 -10.95
C LEU A 63 8.80 17.03 -11.68
N LEU A 64 9.98 17.39 -11.16
CA LEU A 64 10.87 18.33 -11.82
C LEU A 64 11.37 17.77 -13.17
N ALA A 65 11.67 16.47 -13.24
CA ALA A 65 12.05 15.83 -14.50
C ALA A 65 10.91 15.84 -15.52
N ALA A 66 9.68 15.59 -15.08
CA ALA A 66 8.50 15.67 -15.92
C ALA A 66 8.26 17.10 -16.45
N ALA A 67 8.48 18.13 -15.63
CA ALA A 67 8.39 19.53 -16.07
C ALA A 67 9.43 19.89 -17.14
N ILE A 68 10.69 19.49 -16.95
CA ILE A 68 11.76 19.66 -17.96
C ILE A 68 11.40 18.91 -19.25
N GLN A 69 10.78 17.74 -19.11
CA GLN A 69 10.38 16.93 -20.25
C GLN A 69 9.25 17.55 -21.06
N PHE A 70 8.27 18.16 -20.38
CA PHE A 70 7.20 18.89 -21.04
C PHE A 70 7.75 20.05 -21.89
N ALA A 71 8.71 20.82 -21.36
CA ALA A 71 9.41 21.86 -22.11
C ALA A 71 10.22 21.30 -23.30
N THR A 72 10.82 20.11 -23.11
CA THR A 72 11.60 19.41 -24.15
C THR A 72 10.70 18.96 -25.30
N TYR A 73 9.48 18.49 -25.03
CA TYR A 73 8.53 18.20 -26.11
C TYR A 73 8.19 19.45 -26.92
N GLY A 74 7.98 20.60 -26.26
CA GLY A 74 7.77 21.88 -26.95
C GLY A 74 8.87 22.17 -27.98
N GLN A 75 10.14 22.02 -27.60
CA GLN A 75 11.30 22.20 -28.50
C GLN A 75 11.28 21.20 -29.67
N ILE A 76 10.96 19.93 -29.42
CA ILE A 76 10.88 18.90 -30.47
C ILE A 76 9.80 19.27 -31.50
N TRP A 77 8.64 19.72 -31.03
CA TRP A 77 7.53 20.11 -31.88
C TRP A 77 7.78 21.40 -32.67
N SER A 78 8.44 22.41 -32.07
CA SER A 78 8.68 23.70 -32.74
C SER A 78 9.92 23.71 -33.63
N GLU A 79 11.00 23.05 -33.22
CA GLU A 79 12.32 23.12 -33.89
C GLU A 79 12.64 21.86 -34.72
N GLY A 80 11.77 20.86 -34.71
CA GLY A 80 12.03 19.57 -35.38
C GLY A 80 13.22 18.82 -34.77
N ALA A 81 13.55 19.09 -33.50
CA ALA A 81 14.71 18.54 -32.83
C ALA A 81 14.65 17.00 -32.78
N ARG A 82 15.77 16.33 -33.11
CA ARG A 82 15.89 14.88 -32.98
C ARG A 82 15.94 14.49 -31.50
N GLY A 83 15.18 13.47 -31.10
CA GLY A 83 15.21 12.97 -29.71
C GLY A 83 13.90 12.41 -29.18
N PHE A 84 12.82 12.39 -29.96
CA PHE A 84 11.50 11.93 -29.53
C PHE A 84 11.51 10.56 -28.83
N GLY A 85 12.19 9.55 -29.39
CA GLY A 85 12.24 8.22 -28.76
C GLY A 85 12.89 8.22 -27.38
N HIS A 86 13.94 9.02 -27.17
CA HIS A 86 14.57 9.16 -25.86
C HIS A 86 13.69 9.97 -24.89
N ALA A 87 12.96 10.95 -25.41
CA ALA A 87 12.00 11.71 -24.62
C ALA A 87 10.87 10.80 -24.14
N LEU A 88 10.31 9.99 -25.04
CA LEU A 88 9.27 9.02 -24.73
C LEU A 88 9.75 8.01 -23.67
N ALA A 89 10.93 7.41 -23.84
CA ALA A 89 11.49 6.47 -22.88
C ALA A 89 11.65 7.08 -21.47
N THR A 90 12.13 8.33 -21.40
CA THR A 90 12.29 9.04 -20.11
C THR A 90 10.93 9.37 -19.49
N SER A 91 9.91 9.70 -20.30
CA SER A 91 8.53 9.90 -19.83
C SER A 91 7.90 8.62 -19.30
N LEU A 92 8.08 7.49 -19.97
CA LEU A 92 7.59 6.19 -19.50
C LEU A 92 8.24 5.80 -18.18
N LEU A 93 9.54 6.05 -18.03
CA LEU A 93 10.24 5.78 -16.77
C LEU A 93 9.76 6.71 -15.64
N ALA A 94 9.57 8.00 -15.91
CA ALA A 94 9.00 8.92 -14.94
C ALA A 94 7.57 8.52 -14.53
N LEU A 95 6.75 8.08 -15.49
CA LEU A 95 5.39 7.59 -15.23
C LEU A 95 5.42 6.35 -14.35
N PHE A 96 6.32 5.40 -14.64
CA PHE A 96 6.51 4.20 -13.82
C PHE A 96 6.84 4.53 -12.36
N ILE A 97 7.75 5.48 -12.12
CA ILE A 97 8.08 5.94 -10.75
C ILE A 97 6.87 6.61 -10.10
N LEU A 98 6.06 7.35 -10.86
CA LEU A 98 4.88 8.05 -10.36
C LEU A 98 3.70 7.12 -10.02
N VAL A 99 3.63 5.90 -10.55
CA VAL A 99 2.51 4.95 -10.33
C VAL A 99 2.14 4.81 -8.84
N PRO A 100 3.04 4.44 -7.92
CA PRO A 100 2.69 4.28 -6.50
C PRO A 100 2.22 5.59 -5.85
N PHE A 101 2.80 6.73 -6.25
CA PHE A 101 2.41 8.04 -5.72
C PHE A 101 1.04 8.49 -6.22
N LEU A 102 0.74 8.28 -7.51
CA LEU A 102 -0.55 8.56 -8.10
C LEU A 102 -1.64 7.67 -7.52
N PHE A 103 -1.32 6.40 -7.24
CA PHE A 103 -2.23 5.49 -6.54
C PHE A 103 -2.53 6.01 -5.13
N GLY A 104 -1.51 6.33 -4.33
CA GLY A 104 -1.69 6.89 -2.99
C GLY A 104 -2.49 8.21 -3.00
N LEU A 105 -2.22 9.09 -3.97
CA LEU A 105 -2.97 10.33 -4.14
C LEU A 105 -4.44 10.06 -4.50
N ALA A 106 -4.71 9.11 -5.40
CA ALA A 106 -6.08 8.73 -5.75
C ALA A 106 -6.83 8.19 -4.52
N MET A 107 -6.19 7.32 -3.73
CA MET A 107 -6.75 6.80 -2.49
C MET A 107 -7.08 7.93 -1.51
N LEU A 108 -6.14 8.85 -1.27
CA LEU A 108 -6.34 10.02 -0.39
C LEU A 108 -7.50 10.93 -0.82
N LEU A 109 -7.80 11.00 -2.12
CA LEU A 109 -8.89 11.82 -2.66
C LEU A 109 -10.24 11.10 -2.69
N LEU A 110 -10.23 9.77 -2.81
CA LEU A 110 -11.44 8.95 -2.97
C LEU A 110 -11.94 8.38 -1.63
N LEU A 111 -11.06 8.24 -0.64
CA LEU A 111 -11.37 7.63 0.65
C LEU A 111 -11.57 8.71 1.72
N PRO A 112 -12.52 8.52 2.65
CA PRO A 112 -12.65 9.40 3.80
C PRO A 112 -11.45 9.19 4.73
N ARG A 113 -10.92 10.29 5.27
CA ARG A 113 -9.74 10.25 6.14
C ARG A 113 -10.00 9.46 7.41
N ALA A 114 -9.32 8.33 7.56
CA ALA A 114 -9.27 7.51 8.76
C ALA A 114 -7.95 6.74 8.73
N ASN A 115 -7.37 6.44 9.89
CA ASN A 115 -6.11 5.68 9.99
C ASN A 115 -6.29 4.35 10.74
N GLY A 116 -7.53 3.87 10.77
CA GLY A 116 -7.88 2.52 11.18
C GLY A 116 -9.31 2.14 10.79
N GLU A 117 -9.55 0.84 10.70
CA GLU A 117 -10.85 0.24 10.43
C GLU A 117 -11.16 -0.85 11.45
N THR A 118 -12.38 -0.86 11.98
CA THR A 118 -12.88 -1.90 12.89
C THR A 118 -14.12 -2.57 12.32
N THR A 119 -14.21 -3.88 12.53
CA THR A 119 -15.41 -4.66 12.21
C THR A 119 -16.47 -4.58 13.30
N ASP A 120 -16.11 -4.15 14.52
CA ASP A 120 -17.00 -3.85 15.63
C ASP A 120 -16.89 -2.37 16.02
N ALA A 121 -17.94 -1.62 15.69
CA ALA A 121 -18.05 -0.19 15.97
C ALA A 121 -18.35 0.13 17.43
N ALA A 122 -19.05 -0.78 18.12
CA ALA A 122 -19.54 -0.53 19.46
C ALA A 122 -18.45 -0.80 20.51
N ASP A 123 -17.67 -1.85 20.28
CA ASP A 123 -16.57 -2.24 21.14
C ASP A 123 -15.40 -2.74 20.29
N PRO A 124 -14.56 -1.86 19.74
CA PRO A 124 -13.49 -2.27 18.84
C PRO A 124 -12.39 -3.07 19.56
N PRO A 125 -11.87 -4.17 18.96
CA PRO A 125 -10.65 -4.82 19.42
C PRO A 125 -9.50 -3.83 19.62
N VAL A 126 -8.83 -3.91 20.77
CA VAL A 126 -7.81 -2.93 21.18
C VAL A 126 -6.50 -3.20 20.45
N ILE A 127 -6.00 -2.19 19.74
CA ILE A 127 -4.68 -2.22 19.11
C ILE A 127 -3.63 -1.78 20.13
N ALA A 128 -2.49 -2.47 20.16
CA ALA A 128 -1.38 -2.20 21.09
C ALA A 128 -0.47 -1.02 20.66
N GLY A 129 -0.87 -0.23 19.67
CA GLY A 129 -0.02 0.71 18.95
C GLY A 129 0.28 2.00 19.69
N GLU A 130 1.45 2.57 19.40
CA GLU A 130 1.89 3.86 19.92
C GLU A 130 1.41 5.00 19.00
N GLY A 131 0.14 5.40 19.08
CA GLY A 131 -0.35 6.56 18.32
C GLY A 131 -1.87 6.78 18.37
N PRO A 132 -2.35 7.99 18.02
CA PRO A 132 -3.78 8.25 17.93
C PRO A 132 -4.37 7.51 16.74
N VAL A 133 -5.29 6.58 17.01
CA VAL A 133 -6.04 5.84 16.00
C VAL A 133 -7.46 6.41 15.92
N VAL A 134 -7.86 6.84 14.73
CA VAL A 134 -9.19 7.27 14.34
C VAL A 134 -9.81 6.13 13.54
N LEU A 135 -10.64 5.35 14.24
CA LEU A 135 -11.30 4.18 13.66
C LEU A 135 -12.48 4.57 12.78
N ARG A 136 -12.57 3.90 11.64
CA ARG A 136 -13.72 3.91 10.74
C ARG A 136 -14.42 2.57 10.80
N THR A 137 -15.74 2.61 10.68
CA THR A 137 -16.61 1.43 10.79
C THR A 137 -17.32 1.13 9.46
N SER A 138 -17.29 2.08 8.52
CA SER A 138 -17.93 1.94 7.22
C SER A 138 -17.29 2.82 6.14
N HIS A 139 -17.15 2.23 4.95
CA HIS A 139 -17.08 2.99 3.71
C HIS A 139 -18.49 3.25 3.19
N PRO A 140 -18.73 4.38 2.49
CA PRO A 140 -19.97 4.52 1.73
C PRO A 140 -20.12 3.32 0.78
N ALA A 141 -21.29 2.68 0.82
CA ALA A 141 -21.62 1.57 -0.06
C ALA A 141 -21.40 2.01 -1.52
N GLY A 142 -20.47 1.38 -2.23
CA GLY A 142 -20.12 1.76 -3.60
C GLY A 142 -18.64 1.61 -3.99
N LEU A 143 -17.72 1.51 -3.02
CA LEU A 143 -16.28 1.38 -3.28
C LEU A 143 -15.79 -0.07 -3.54
N GLY A 144 -16.71 -1.00 -3.83
CA GLY A 144 -16.38 -2.37 -4.22
C GLY A 144 -15.53 -3.13 -3.17
N PHE A 145 -14.31 -3.49 -3.55
CA PHE A 145 -13.36 -4.23 -2.70
C PHE A 145 -12.87 -3.45 -1.47
N LEU A 146 -13.15 -2.15 -1.38
CA LEU A 146 -12.87 -1.30 -0.22
C LEU A 146 -14.14 -1.01 0.62
N GLY A 147 -15.24 -1.76 0.42
CA GLY A 147 -16.45 -1.59 1.23
C GLY A 147 -16.26 -1.91 2.71
N ALA A 148 -17.22 -1.53 3.55
CA ALA A 148 -17.23 -1.87 4.98
C ALA A 148 -17.08 -3.38 5.21
N VAL A 149 -16.27 -3.76 6.20
CA VAL A 149 -16.13 -5.17 6.62
C VAL A 149 -16.74 -5.34 8.01
N ALA A 150 -17.70 -6.26 8.13
CA ALA A 150 -18.33 -6.60 9.40
C ALA A 150 -17.70 -7.85 10.01
N GLY A 151 -17.87 -8.02 11.33
CA GLY A 151 -17.48 -9.23 12.03
C GLY A 151 -18.18 -10.45 11.45
N ARG A 152 -17.53 -11.61 11.50
CA ARG A 152 -18.06 -12.86 10.95
C ARG A 152 -18.29 -13.89 12.05
N ARG A 153 -19.33 -14.70 11.90
CA ARG A 153 -19.62 -15.85 12.76
C ARG A 153 -19.21 -17.13 12.05
N TYR A 154 -18.65 -18.07 12.80
CA TYR A 154 -18.26 -19.39 12.31
C TYR A 154 -18.87 -20.48 13.21
N PRO A 155 -19.25 -21.64 12.64
CA PRO A 155 -19.77 -22.78 13.39
C PRO A 155 -18.60 -23.58 14.02
N LEU A 156 -17.77 -22.91 14.81
CA LEU A 156 -16.58 -23.44 15.48
C LEU A 156 -16.56 -22.93 16.92
N SER A 157 -15.87 -23.66 17.79
CA SER A 157 -15.63 -23.17 19.16
C SER A 157 -14.68 -21.96 19.16
N SER A 158 -14.68 -21.20 20.27
CA SER A 158 -13.77 -20.05 20.40
C SER A 158 -12.30 -20.47 20.31
N VAL A 159 -11.96 -21.64 20.87
CA VAL A 159 -10.61 -22.23 20.86
C VAL A 159 -10.20 -22.61 19.43
N GLU A 160 -11.06 -23.31 18.70
CA GLU A 160 -10.79 -23.74 17.32
C GLU A 160 -10.66 -22.55 16.38
N LEU A 161 -11.58 -21.59 16.48
CA LEU A 161 -11.55 -20.39 15.65
C LEU A 161 -10.32 -19.53 15.97
N TYR A 162 -9.92 -19.44 17.24
CA TYR A 162 -8.70 -18.76 17.66
C TYR A 162 -7.44 -19.40 17.06
N ALA A 163 -7.30 -20.72 17.15
CA ALA A 163 -6.16 -21.44 16.59
C ALA A 163 -6.07 -21.28 15.06
N ALA A 164 -7.21 -21.33 14.37
CA ALA A 164 -7.29 -21.10 12.93
C ALA A 164 -6.93 -19.64 12.58
N ALA A 165 -7.46 -18.66 13.32
CA ALA A 165 -7.18 -17.24 13.16
C ALA A 165 -5.69 -16.92 13.36
N LYS A 166 -5.08 -17.47 14.41
CA LYS A 166 -3.65 -17.34 14.70
C LYS A 166 -2.81 -17.90 13.56
N SER A 167 -3.16 -19.08 13.08
CA SER A 167 -2.44 -19.71 11.96
C SER A 167 -2.58 -18.90 10.67
N ALA A 168 -3.76 -18.36 10.38
CA ALA A 168 -3.98 -17.47 9.24
C ALA A 168 -3.13 -16.20 9.31
N ALA A 169 -2.94 -15.62 10.50
CA ALA A 169 -2.05 -14.48 10.69
C ALA A 169 -0.58 -14.86 10.41
N VAL A 170 -0.14 -16.04 10.85
CA VAL A 170 1.21 -16.56 10.57
C VAL A 170 1.42 -16.83 9.08
N ASP A 171 0.42 -17.40 8.40
CA ASP A 171 0.47 -17.66 6.95
C ASP A 171 0.58 -16.36 6.13
N LEU A 172 0.02 -15.26 6.65
CA LEU A 172 0.18 -13.91 6.10
C LEU A 172 1.51 -13.24 6.46
N GLY A 173 2.39 -13.93 7.19
CA GLY A 173 3.68 -13.39 7.64
C GLY A 173 3.59 -12.34 8.74
N TRP A 174 2.47 -12.27 9.46
CA TRP A 174 2.28 -11.30 10.54
C TRP A 174 2.99 -11.76 11.81
N SER A 175 3.59 -10.81 12.51
CA SER A 175 4.28 -11.07 13.79
C SER A 175 3.35 -10.81 14.96
N ILE A 176 2.96 -11.84 15.69
CA ILE A 176 2.13 -11.73 16.89
C ILE A 176 2.94 -11.03 18.00
N ARG A 177 2.35 -10.02 18.64
CA ARG A 177 2.98 -9.21 19.70
C ARG A 177 2.36 -9.49 21.06
N THR A 178 1.04 -9.56 21.12
CA THR A 178 0.28 -9.87 22.33
C THR A 178 -0.72 -10.97 22.00
N GLU A 179 -0.91 -11.89 22.94
CA GLU A 179 -1.76 -13.05 22.79
C GLU A 179 -2.53 -13.25 24.11
N ASP A 180 -3.83 -13.47 23.97
CA ASP A 180 -4.77 -13.82 25.02
C ASP A 180 -5.56 -15.03 24.52
N GLU A 181 -5.03 -16.21 24.76
CA GLU A 181 -5.62 -17.45 24.26
C GLU A 181 -6.89 -17.80 25.05
N PRO A 182 -7.99 -18.21 24.36
CA PRO A 182 -9.19 -18.67 25.05
C PRO A 182 -8.87 -19.86 25.97
N GLY A 183 -9.20 -19.75 27.25
CA GLY A 183 -8.97 -20.83 28.22
C GLY A 183 -9.91 -22.03 28.05
N ASN A 184 -11.08 -21.80 27.44
CA ASN A 184 -12.10 -22.79 27.09
C ASN A 184 -13.06 -22.23 26.01
N GLU A 185 -13.99 -23.06 25.53
CA GLU A 185 -14.95 -22.74 24.47
C GLU A 185 -15.96 -21.62 24.83
N GLU A 186 -16.16 -21.37 26.11
CA GLU A 186 -17.06 -20.33 26.66
C GLU A 186 -16.32 -19.01 26.97
N THR A 187 -14.99 -18.99 26.83
CA THR A 187 -14.18 -17.79 27.00
C THR A 187 -13.80 -17.21 25.64
N GLY A 188 -13.84 -15.89 25.56
CA GLY A 188 -13.25 -15.16 24.45
C GLY A 188 -11.73 -15.03 24.61
N GLY A 189 -11.07 -14.68 23.52
CA GLY A 189 -9.65 -14.40 23.47
C GLY A 189 -9.30 -13.53 22.27
N GLY A 190 -8.02 -13.39 21.97
CA GLY A 190 -7.57 -12.56 20.87
C GLY A 190 -6.06 -12.40 20.81
N PHE A 191 -5.60 -11.70 19.78
CA PHE A 191 -4.19 -11.38 19.65
C PHE A 191 -4.01 -10.07 18.91
N ALA A 192 -2.90 -9.39 19.19
CA ALA A 192 -2.43 -8.24 18.43
C ALA A 192 -1.20 -8.65 17.62
N ALA A 193 -1.15 -8.26 16.35
CA ALA A 193 -0.06 -8.57 15.44
C ALA A 193 0.44 -7.33 14.69
N ALA A 194 1.72 -7.32 14.36
CA ALA A 194 2.29 -6.40 13.39
C ALA A 194 2.04 -6.93 11.97
N ALA A 195 1.39 -6.11 11.15
CA ALA A 195 0.94 -6.43 9.80
C ALA A 195 1.46 -5.36 8.81
N PRO A 196 2.75 -5.38 8.44
CA PRO A 196 3.31 -4.37 7.56
C PRO A 196 2.68 -4.39 6.15
N THR A 197 2.67 -3.26 5.44
CA THR A 197 2.30 -3.26 4.01
C THR A 197 3.39 -3.91 3.16
N GLU A 198 3.01 -4.58 2.08
CA GLU A 198 3.97 -5.18 1.12
C GLU A 198 4.86 -4.15 0.42
N LEU A 199 4.29 -2.96 0.16
CA LEU A 199 4.98 -1.83 -0.43
C LEU A 199 5.43 -0.88 0.68
N PHE A 200 6.72 -0.52 0.72
CA PHE A 200 7.35 0.39 1.70
C PHE A 200 7.38 -0.08 3.16
N LEU A 201 6.82 -1.25 3.48
CA LEU A 201 6.78 -1.81 4.84
C LEU A 201 6.31 -0.80 5.87
N LEU A 202 5.17 -0.17 5.59
CA LEU A 202 4.53 0.74 6.54
C LEU A 202 4.01 -0.10 7.72
N PRO A 203 4.28 0.32 8.97
CA PRO A 203 3.99 -0.45 10.18
C PRO A 203 2.49 -0.44 10.47
N GLY A 204 1.76 -1.34 9.81
CA GLY A 204 0.37 -1.62 10.13
C GLY A 204 0.26 -2.53 11.33
N GLU A 205 -0.87 -2.43 12.01
CA GLU A 205 -1.19 -3.20 13.20
C GLU A 205 -2.58 -3.79 13.08
N VAL A 206 -2.77 -4.99 13.62
CA VAL A 206 -4.08 -5.65 13.66
C VAL A 206 -4.31 -6.18 15.07
N ALA A 207 -5.52 -5.97 15.57
CA ALA A 207 -6.06 -6.64 16.75
C ALA A 207 -7.20 -7.56 16.30
N VAL A 208 -7.12 -8.82 16.69
CA VAL A 208 -8.12 -9.84 16.43
C VAL A 208 -8.73 -10.24 17.76
N ARG A 209 -10.06 -10.30 17.80
CA ARG A 209 -10.82 -10.78 18.95
C ARG A 209 -11.76 -11.88 18.53
N VAL A 210 -11.78 -12.96 19.29
CA VAL A 210 -12.68 -14.10 19.13
C VAL A 210 -13.57 -14.17 20.37
N GLN A 211 -14.87 -14.24 20.17
CA GLN A 211 -15.86 -14.33 21.25
C GLN A 211 -16.82 -15.48 20.97
N PRO A 212 -17.19 -16.28 21.99
CA PRO A 212 -18.28 -17.22 21.85
C PRO A 212 -19.59 -16.47 21.59
N VAL A 213 -20.49 -17.10 20.84
CA VAL A 213 -21.83 -16.58 20.58
C VAL A 213 -22.82 -17.39 21.40
N ASP A 214 -23.29 -16.81 22.50
CA ASP A 214 -24.31 -17.42 23.35
C ASP A 214 -25.70 -17.26 22.71
N GLU A 215 -26.04 -18.14 21.77
CA GLU A 215 -27.31 -18.08 21.05
C GLU A 215 -28.41 -18.93 21.74
N GLY A 216 -28.47 -18.97 23.08
CA GLY A 216 -29.59 -19.55 23.86
C GLY A 216 -29.92 -21.04 23.65
N ASP A 217 -29.34 -21.68 22.64
CA ASP A 217 -29.43 -23.09 22.29
C ASP A 217 -28.04 -23.69 22.49
N ALA A 218 -27.87 -24.38 23.62
CA ALA A 218 -26.61 -24.99 24.05
C ALA A 218 -26.07 -26.07 23.08
N THR A 219 -26.80 -26.35 21.99
CA THR A 219 -26.44 -27.38 21.01
C THR A 219 -25.61 -26.87 19.84
N THR A 220 -25.56 -25.54 19.60
CA THR A 220 -24.85 -24.97 18.45
C THR A 220 -23.63 -24.17 18.91
N VAL A 221 -22.44 -24.77 18.79
CA VAL A 221 -21.17 -24.09 19.07
C VAL A 221 -20.89 -23.08 17.96
N GLN A 222 -20.85 -21.79 18.31
CA GLN A 222 -20.50 -20.72 17.40
C GLN A 222 -19.58 -19.71 18.06
N ALA A 223 -18.65 -19.17 17.28
CA ALA A 223 -17.80 -18.08 17.68
C ALA A 223 -17.82 -16.96 16.63
N ARG A 224 -17.76 -15.73 17.10
CA ARG A 224 -17.63 -14.52 16.30
C ARG A 224 -16.18 -14.06 16.33
N ILE A 225 -15.68 -13.63 15.18
CA ILE A 225 -14.40 -12.94 15.07
C ILE A 225 -14.63 -11.49 14.67
N ASP A 226 -13.96 -10.59 15.39
CA ASP A 226 -13.89 -9.17 15.11
C ASP A 226 -12.43 -8.74 14.97
N LEU A 227 -12.20 -7.76 14.10
CA LEU A 227 -10.88 -7.25 13.79
C LEU A 227 -10.87 -5.73 13.83
N THR A 228 -9.78 -5.19 14.35
CA THR A 228 -9.39 -3.80 14.14
C THR A 228 -8.04 -3.78 13.44
N ALA A 229 -7.94 -3.11 12.30
CA ALA A 229 -6.69 -2.83 11.62
C ALA A 229 -6.39 -1.33 11.71
N ALA A 230 -5.13 -0.95 11.84
CA ALA A 230 -4.72 0.45 11.84
C ALA A 230 -3.36 0.64 11.19
N LEU A 231 -3.12 1.87 10.74
CA LEU A 231 -1.84 2.35 10.26
C LEU A 231 -1.41 3.60 11.04
N PRO A 232 -0.88 3.44 12.28
CA PRO A 232 -0.69 4.56 13.21
C PRO A 232 0.24 5.68 12.69
N VAL A 233 1.16 5.34 11.79
CA VAL A 233 2.17 6.28 11.27
C VAL A 233 1.60 7.29 10.27
N LEU A 234 0.43 7.01 9.68
CA LEU A 234 -0.23 7.89 8.72
C LEU A 234 -1.53 8.43 9.32
N SER A 235 -1.93 9.62 8.86
CA SER A 235 -3.23 10.20 9.17
C SER A 235 -4.38 9.57 8.36
N ASP A 236 -4.04 8.83 7.30
CA ASP A 236 -4.95 8.18 6.37
C ASP A 236 -4.42 6.78 6.04
N ASP A 237 -5.30 5.79 6.12
CA ASP A 237 -4.99 4.37 5.88
C ASP A 237 -4.83 4.06 4.39
N LEU A 238 -5.26 4.95 3.49
CA LEU A 238 -5.25 4.76 2.04
C LEU A 238 -5.93 3.46 1.59
N GLY A 239 -6.86 2.93 2.39
CA GLY A 239 -7.54 1.65 2.18
C GLY A 239 -6.72 0.40 2.52
N PHE A 240 -5.51 0.55 3.09
CA PHE A 240 -4.68 -0.60 3.47
C PHE A 240 -5.29 -1.41 4.61
N ASP A 241 -6.04 -0.78 5.52
CA ASP A 241 -6.62 -1.47 6.66
C ASP A 241 -7.81 -2.36 6.26
N SER A 242 -8.67 -1.90 5.35
CA SER A 242 -9.70 -2.76 4.74
C SER A 242 -9.08 -3.93 3.98
N LEU A 243 -7.98 -3.69 3.25
CA LEU A 243 -7.26 -4.73 2.53
C LEU A 243 -6.71 -5.79 3.50
N ARG A 244 -6.11 -5.39 4.63
CA ARG A 244 -5.62 -6.31 5.66
C ARG A 244 -6.72 -7.20 6.20
N ILE A 245 -7.83 -6.60 6.62
CA ILE A 245 -8.97 -7.36 7.18
C ILE A 245 -9.48 -8.39 6.15
N ARG A 246 -9.53 -8.02 4.87
CA ARG A 246 -9.97 -8.93 3.79
C ARG A 246 -8.98 -10.03 3.49
N LEU A 247 -7.69 -9.72 3.47
CA LEU A 247 -6.64 -10.73 3.29
C LEU A 247 -6.65 -11.73 4.45
N PHE A 248 -6.84 -11.24 5.67
CA PHE A 248 -7.03 -12.08 6.85
C PHE A 248 -8.22 -13.02 6.70
N TYR A 249 -9.40 -12.50 6.37
CA TYR A 249 -10.58 -13.34 6.19
C TYR A 249 -10.39 -14.38 5.09
N ARG A 250 -9.74 -14.03 3.97
CA ARG A 250 -9.43 -15.00 2.90
C ARG A 250 -8.48 -16.10 3.37
N ALA A 251 -7.45 -15.74 4.14
CA ALA A 251 -6.51 -16.71 4.69
C ALA A 251 -7.19 -17.65 5.70
N LEU A 252 -8.05 -17.10 6.57
CA LEU A 252 -8.86 -17.88 7.51
C LEU A 252 -9.81 -18.83 6.78
N ASP A 253 -10.59 -18.32 5.83
CA ASP A 253 -11.54 -19.13 5.04
C ASP A 253 -10.82 -20.28 4.30
N ALA A 254 -9.65 -20.00 3.70
CA ALA A 254 -8.84 -21.02 3.03
C ALA A 254 -8.34 -22.10 3.98
N ARG A 255 -7.98 -21.72 5.21
CA ARG A 255 -7.49 -22.65 6.23
C ARG A 255 -8.59 -23.53 6.80
N LEU A 256 -9.76 -22.95 7.06
CA LEU A 256 -10.94 -23.70 7.50
C LEU A 256 -11.40 -24.72 6.44
N ALA A 257 -11.27 -24.37 5.15
CA ALA A 257 -11.56 -25.31 4.07
C ALA A 257 -10.59 -26.50 4.06
N GLN A 258 -9.29 -26.26 4.32
CA GLN A 258 -8.28 -27.33 4.38
C GLN A 258 -8.52 -28.28 5.56
N SER A 259 -8.84 -27.76 6.75
CA SER A 259 -9.12 -28.61 7.92
C SER A 259 -10.40 -29.45 7.80
N ALA A 260 -11.30 -29.11 6.87
CA ALA A 260 -12.52 -29.88 6.63
C ALA A 260 -12.30 -31.07 5.67
N ASP A 261 -11.23 -31.05 4.88
CA ASP A 261 -10.87 -32.11 3.93
C ASP A 261 -9.93 -33.18 4.53
N GLU A 262 -9.34 -32.91 5.70
CA GLU A 262 -8.49 -33.84 6.48
C GLU A 262 -9.31 -34.73 7.43
#